data_AF-A0A4Q5Z9V2-F1
#
_entry.id   AF-A0A4Q5Z9V2-F1
#
_cell.length_a   1.000
_cell.length_b   1.000
_cell.length_c   1.000
_cell.angle_alpha   90.00
_cell.angle_beta   90.00
_cell.angle_gamma   90.00
#
_symmetry.space_group_name_H-M   'P 1'
#
loop_
_entity.id
_entity.type
_entity.pdbx_description
1 polymer ?
#
loop_
_entity_poly.entity_id
_entity_poly.type
_entity_poly.pdbx_seq_one_letter_code
_entity_poly.pdbx_strand_id
1 'polypeptide(L)'
;AYTAKGAFTSGKKLFLSQSGTTHEVVPLPGGGNMNAGGKSGPFTADNTAAMTGFVVRKWLNPNMPQALVLESRSEQPFVLMRYAEILLNAAEAANELLLAGQSISGENLQQVAFEAIRDIRERAGAAPLTGAGEVIGTAGLAVIRKERRKELAFEHKILWDIRRWRTQHSDMLNGFTQSDGAFYKGLYPFYSTTTGKYFFDAGLEESRKRFRLIEQEYYLAIPAAEVAKSPVLDQQPGR
;
A
#
# COMPACT_ATOMS: atom_id res chain seq x y z
N ALA A 1 -19.85 -11.00 -5.09
CA ALA A 1 -20.85 -10.13 -5.74
C ALA A 1 -20.91 -8.86 -4.90
N TYR A 2 -20.50 -7.73 -5.46
CA TYR A 2 -20.55 -6.45 -4.77
C TYR A 2 -22.01 -6.06 -4.58
N THR A 3 -22.47 -6.03 -3.32
CA THR A 3 -23.84 -5.71 -2.96
C THR A 3 -23.98 -4.19 -2.89
N ALA A 4 -24.48 -3.60 -3.98
CA ALA A 4 -24.83 -2.19 -3.98
C ALA A 4 -26.06 -1.95 -3.08
N LYS A 5 -26.00 -0.94 -2.21
CA LYS A 5 -27.17 -0.40 -1.51
C LYS A 5 -27.84 0.70 -2.36
N GLY A 6 -29.16 0.84 -2.28
CA GLY A 6 -29.92 1.91 -2.94
C GLY A 6 -30.36 1.58 -4.38
N ALA A 7 -30.46 2.60 -5.25
CA ALA A 7 -31.02 2.54 -6.61
C ALA A 7 -30.26 1.64 -7.63
N PHE A 8 -29.38 0.76 -7.16
CA PHE A 8 -28.49 -0.08 -7.96
C PHE A 8 -28.82 -1.59 -7.84
N THR A 9 -30.01 -1.94 -7.34
CA THR A 9 -30.41 -3.31 -6.96
C THR A 9 -30.93 -4.18 -8.11
N SER A 10 -31.24 -3.64 -9.29
CA SER A 10 -32.02 -4.36 -10.32
C SER A 10 -31.24 -4.94 -11.51
N GLY A 11 -29.92 -5.14 -11.43
CA GLY A 11 -29.23 -5.85 -12.54
C GLY A 11 -27.73 -5.67 -12.71
N LYS A 12 -26.93 -5.56 -11.65
CA LYS A 12 -25.47 -5.51 -11.82
C LYS A 12 -24.93 -6.87 -12.31
N LYS A 13 -24.61 -6.97 -13.60
CA LYS A 13 -23.53 -7.85 -14.07
C LYS A 13 -22.23 -7.03 -13.99
N LEU A 14 -21.34 -7.38 -13.07
CA LEU A 14 -19.97 -6.91 -13.14
C LEU A 14 -19.31 -7.63 -14.31
N PHE A 15 -18.82 -6.87 -15.28
CA PHE A 15 -18.14 -7.44 -16.44
C PHE A 15 -16.66 -7.56 -16.14
N LEU A 16 -16.24 -8.78 -15.78
CA LEU A 16 -14.83 -9.16 -15.79
C LEU A 16 -14.47 -9.57 -17.21
N SER A 17 -13.31 -9.12 -17.69
CA SER A 17 -12.76 -9.52 -18.98
C SER A 17 -11.51 -10.37 -18.75
N GLN A 18 -11.20 -11.26 -19.69
CA GLN A 18 -9.99 -12.07 -19.61
C GLN A 18 -8.73 -11.23 -19.83
N SER A 19 -8.76 -10.28 -20.78
CA SER A 19 -7.64 -9.40 -21.15
C SER A 19 -8.14 -8.09 -21.77
N GLY A 20 -7.22 -7.17 -22.03
CA GLY A 20 -7.38 -5.91 -22.77
C GLY A 20 -7.87 -6.02 -24.23
N THR A 21 -8.02 -7.24 -24.77
CA THR A 21 -8.27 -7.47 -26.21
C THR A 21 -9.62 -8.12 -26.49
N THR A 22 -10.16 -8.90 -25.55
CA THR A 22 -11.46 -9.58 -25.67
C THR A 22 -12.40 -9.01 -24.61
N HIS A 23 -13.12 -7.95 -24.99
CA HIS A 23 -14.04 -7.25 -24.10
C HIS A 23 -15.47 -7.30 -24.59
N GLU A 24 -16.40 -7.39 -23.64
CA GLU A 24 -17.76 -6.94 -23.89
C GLU A 24 -17.75 -5.42 -24.07
N VAL A 25 -18.41 -4.97 -25.14
CA VAL A 25 -18.57 -3.55 -25.45
C VAL A 25 -19.99 -3.15 -25.08
N VAL A 26 -20.10 -2.17 -24.19
CA VAL A 26 -21.37 -1.66 -23.67
C VAL A 26 -21.69 -0.33 -24.36
N PRO A 27 -22.84 -0.21 -25.06
CA PRO A 27 -23.28 1.07 -25.60
C PRO A 27 -23.69 2.01 -24.47
N LEU A 28 -23.29 3.28 -24.59
CA LEU A 28 -23.60 4.31 -23.60
C LEU A 28 -24.90 5.06 -23.96
N PRO A 29 -25.72 5.49 -22.98
CA PRO A 29 -26.98 6.18 -23.26
C PRO A 29 -26.84 7.51 -24.03
N GLY A 30 -25.68 8.15 -23.97
CA GLY A 30 -25.36 9.39 -24.70
C GLY A 30 -24.70 9.17 -26.06
N GLY A 31 -24.65 7.93 -26.55
CA GLY A 31 -23.89 7.55 -27.74
C GLY A 31 -22.45 7.14 -27.42
N GLY A 32 -21.86 6.36 -28.32
CA GLY A 32 -20.54 5.76 -28.14
C GLY A 32 -20.57 4.45 -27.35
N ASN A 33 -19.41 3.83 -27.25
CA ASN A 33 -19.20 2.49 -26.71
C ASN A 33 -18.11 2.52 -25.65
N MET A 34 -18.24 1.69 -24.62
CA MET A 34 -17.24 1.51 -23.57
C MET A 34 -16.94 0.03 -23.35
N ASN A 35 -15.67 -0.32 -23.22
CA ASN A 35 -15.29 -1.66 -22.76
C ASN A 35 -15.80 -1.85 -21.32
N ALA A 36 -16.54 -2.92 -21.09
CA ALA A 36 -17.22 -3.14 -19.82
C ALA A 36 -16.24 -3.26 -18.62
N GLY A 37 -15.03 -3.78 -18.87
CA GLY A 37 -13.93 -3.83 -17.92
C GLY A 37 -13.04 -2.57 -17.88
N GLY A 38 -13.40 -1.50 -18.61
CA GLY A 38 -12.56 -0.32 -18.76
C GLY A 38 -11.27 -0.56 -19.55
N LYS A 39 -10.37 0.44 -19.57
CA LYS A 39 -9.09 0.38 -20.32
C LYS A 39 -8.08 -0.60 -19.71
N SER A 40 -8.07 -0.70 -18.39
CA SER A 40 -7.08 -1.48 -17.63
C SER A 40 -7.71 -2.10 -16.38
N GLY A 41 -9.00 -2.43 -16.40
CA GLY A 41 -9.67 -3.01 -15.22
C GLY A 41 -9.14 -4.38 -14.85
N PRO A 42 -9.76 -5.07 -13.88
CA PRO A 42 -9.25 -6.33 -13.39
C PRO A 42 -9.43 -7.45 -14.43
N PHE A 43 -8.40 -7.69 -15.24
CA PHE A 43 -8.33 -8.78 -16.22
C PHE A 43 -7.70 -10.06 -15.68
N THR A 44 -8.37 -11.20 -15.81
CA THR A 44 -7.95 -12.45 -15.13
C THR A 44 -6.75 -13.17 -15.78
N ALA A 45 -6.42 -12.86 -17.03
CA ALA A 45 -5.29 -13.46 -17.75
C ALA A 45 -4.23 -12.43 -18.18
N ASP A 46 -4.33 -11.19 -17.70
CA ASP A 46 -3.37 -10.13 -18.00
C ASP A 46 -2.79 -9.57 -16.71
N ASN A 47 -1.54 -9.96 -16.42
CA ASN A 47 -0.83 -9.56 -15.21
C ASN A 47 -0.44 -8.07 -15.17
N THR A 48 -0.63 -7.33 -16.27
CA THR A 48 -0.39 -5.88 -16.34
C THR A 48 -1.61 -5.04 -15.97
N ALA A 49 -2.75 -5.69 -15.72
CA ALA A 49 -4.03 -5.04 -15.49
C ALA A 49 -4.20 -4.56 -14.04
N ALA A 50 -5.14 -3.64 -13.80
CA ALA A 50 -5.40 -3.06 -12.47
C ALA A 50 -6.25 -4.00 -11.60
N MET A 51 -5.63 -5.08 -11.11
CA MET A 51 -6.26 -6.12 -10.27
C MET A 51 -7.00 -5.59 -9.04
N THR A 52 -6.50 -4.51 -8.45
CA THR A 52 -7.10 -3.86 -7.27
C THR A 52 -7.87 -2.59 -7.61
N GLY A 53 -8.09 -2.32 -8.90
CA GLY A 53 -8.81 -1.15 -9.42
C GLY A 53 -7.95 0.08 -9.71
N PHE A 54 -6.68 0.10 -9.27
CA PHE A 54 -5.75 1.20 -9.50
C PHE A 54 -4.36 0.71 -9.91
N VAL A 55 -3.62 1.61 -10.56
CA VAL A 55 -2.20 1.43 -10.90
C VAL A 55 -1.35 2.47 -10.19
N VAL A 56 -0.08 2.16 -9.96
CA VAL A 56 0.87 3.06 -9.30
C VAL A 56 1.41 4.07 -10.32
N ARG A 57 1.27 5.37 -10.01
CA ARG A 57 1.84 6.45 -10.82
C ARG A 57 3.18 6.98 -10.29
N LYS A 58 3.49 6.70 -9.02
CA LYS A 58 4.73 7.16 -8.36
C LYS A 58 5.95 6.67 -9.15
N TRP A 59 6.96 7.53 -9.29
CA TRP A 59 8.20 7.30 -10.06
C TRP A 59 8.07 7.24 -11.58
N LEU A 60 6.86 7.40 -12.14
CA LEU A 60 6.68 7.47 -13.59
C LEU A 60 6.85 8.90 -14.10
N ASN A 61 7.56 9.05 -15.22
CA ASN A 61 7.62 10.31 -15.96
C ASN A 61 6.31 10.48 -16.78
N PRO A 62 5.41 11.41 -16.42
CA PRO A 62 4.13 11.57 -17.12
C PRO A 62 4.28 12.14 -18.53
N ASN A 63 5.44 12.72 -18.85
CA ASN A 63 5.71 13.38 -20.12
C ASN A 63 6.46 12.45 -21.10
N MET A 64 6.77 11.21 -20.70
CA MET A 64 7.44 10.25 -21.58
C MET A 64 6.50 9.84 -22.71
N PRO A 65 6.90 10.01 -24.00
CA PRO A 65 6.12 9.53 -25.12
C PRO A 65 5.85 8.02 -25.02
N GLN A 66 4.61 7.59 -25.27
CA GLN A 66 4.22 6.18 -25.17
C GLN A 66 5.13 5.24 -25.99
N ALA A 67 5.59 5.69 -27.16
CA ALA A 67 6.48 4.92 -28.03
C ALA A 67 7.86 4.63 -27.41
N LEU A 68 8.26 5.38 -26.38
CA LEU A 68 9.51 5.19 -25.64
C LEU A 68 9.32 4.39 -24.34
N VAL A 69 8.07 4.11 -23.93
CA VAL A 69 7.75 3.28 -22.76
C VAL A 69 7.94 1.81 -23.14
N LEU A 70 9.19 1.39 -23.19
CA LEU A 70 9.62 0.02 -23.54
C LEU A 70 10.25 -0.66 -22.34
N GLU A 71 10.12 -1.99 -22.29
CA GLU A 71 10.75 -2.81 -21.25
C GLU A 71 12.28 -2.60 -21.23
N SER A 72 12.86 -2.62 -20.02
CA SER A 72 14.31 -2.45 -19.80
C SER A 72 14.93 -1.14 -20.30
N ARG A 73 14.13 -0.07 -20.48
CA ARG A 73 14.61 1.27 -20.90
C ARG A 73 14.40 2.38 -19.87
N SER A 74 14.17 2.03 -18.60
CA SER A 74 14.02 3.05 -17.55
C SER A 74 15.37 3.67 -17.21
N GLU A 75 15.48 4.98 -17.35
CA GLU A 75 16.64 5.78 -16.93
C GLU A 75 16.44 6.42 -15.54
N GLN A 76 15.27 6.18 -14.91
CA GLN A 76 14.92 6.77 -13.62
C GLN A 76 15.82 6.21 -12.51
N PRO A 77 16.50 7.07 -11.72
CA PRO A 77 17.27 6.62 -10.56
C PRO A 77 16.39 5.93 -9.51
N PHE A 78 16.88 4.82 -8.98
CA PHE A 78 16.25 4.14 -7.85
C PHE A 78 16.63 4.85 -6.55
N VAL A 79 15.66 5.50 -5.91
CA VAL A 79 15.88 6.26 -4.67
C VAL A 79 15.93 5.30 -3.49
N LEU A 80 17.15 5.01 -2.99
CA LEU A 80 17.35 4.13 -1.83
C LEU A 80 16.97 4.80 -0.50
N MET A 81 17.35 6.07 -0.35
CA MET A 81 17.06 6.93 0.80
C MET A 81 16.81 8.36 0.32
N ARG A 82 15.99 9.09 1.06
CA ARG A 82 15.72 10.51 0.81
C ARG A 82 15.41 11.23 2.11
N TYR A 83 15.54 12.56 2.10
CA TYR A 83 15.44 13.38 3.29
C TYR A 83 14.17 13.14 4.14
N ALA A 84 13.03 12.90 3.49
CA ALA A 84 11.79 12.58 4.20
C ALA A 84 11.90 11.34 5.11
N GLU A 85 12.67 10.32 4.70
CA GLU A 85 12.91 9.15 5.54
C GLU A 85 13.74 9.51 6.77
N ILE A 86 14.69 10.45 6.65
CA ILE A 86 15.48 10.94 7.79
C ILE A 86 14.58 11.62 8.82
N LEU A 87 13.67 12.49 8.36
CA LEU A 87 12.68 13.14 9.22
C LEU A 87 11.79 12.11 9.93
N LEU A 88 11.26 11.15 9.18
CA LEU A 88 10.39 10.10 9.75
C LEU A 88 11.15 9.21 10.75
N ASN A 89 12.41 8.89 10.49
CA ASN A 89 13.26 8.14 11.41
C ASN A 89 13.50 8.94 12.70
N ALA A 90 13.79 10.25 12.59
CA ALA A 90 13.99 11.13 13.73
C ALA A 90 12.72 11.25 14.58
N ALA A 91 11.54 11.41 13.96
CA ALA A 91 10.28 11.48 14.68
C ALA A 91 9.95 10.19 15.44
N GLU A 92 10.14 9.04 14.78
CA GLU A 92 9.91 7.74 15.41
C GLU A 92 10.88 7.51 16.57
N ALA A 93 12.17 7.75 16.39
CA ALA A 93 13.18 7.59 17.43
C ALA A 93 12.94 8.53 18.62
N ALA A 94 12.62 9.80 18.38
CA ALA A 94 12.33 10.77 19.43
C ALA A 94 11.13 10.34 20.28
N ASN A 95 10.06 9.85 19.64
CA ASN A 95 8.89 9.36 20.36
C ASN A 95 9.16 8.06 21.14
N GLU A 96 9.91 7.11 20.56
CA GLU A 96 10.29 5.85 21.24
C GLU A 96 11.20 6.12 22.45
N LEU A 97 12.12 7.09 22.36
CA LEU A 97 12.94 7.51 23.51
C LEU A 97 12.07 8.09 24.62
N LEU A 98 11.11 8.95 24.29
CA LEU A 98 10.18 9.51 25.28
C LEU A 98 9.32 8.42 25.94
N LEU A 99 8.83 7.44 25.17
CA LEU A 99 8.11 6.28 25.69
C LEU A 99 8.98 5.43 26.64
N ALA A 100 10.28 5.33 26.37
CA ALA A 100 11.26 4.67 27.22
C ALA A 100 11.73 5.54 28.41
N GLY A 101 11.14 6.72 28.62
CA GLY A 101 11.53 7.65 29.68
C GLY A 101 12.93 8.25 29.52
N GLN A 102 13.48 8.20 28.31
CA GLN A 102 14.81 8.73 27.99
C GLN A 102 14.73 10.20 27.56
N SER A 103 15.81 10.95 27.82
CA SER A 103 15.97 12.32 27.37
C SER A 103 17.39 12.54 26.86
N ILE A 104 17.55 13.53 25.98
CA ILE A 104 18.87 13.95 25.46
C ILE A 104 19.11 15.37 25.95
N SER A 105 20.25 15.58 26.62
CA SER A 105 20.59 16.90 27.18
C SER A 105 20.63 17.96 26.08
N GLY A 106 19.94 19.07 26.29
CA GLY A 106 19.86 20.18 25.33
C GLY A 106 18.84 19.99 24.20
N GLU A 107 18.17 18.84 24.12
CA GLU A 107 17.24 18.53 23.04
C GLU A 107 15.79 18.42 23.54
N ASN A 108 14.86 18.93 22.74
CA ASN A 108 13.43 18.73 22.96
C ASN A 108 12.90 17.68 21.98
N LEU A 109 12.91 16.42 22.40
CA LEU A 109 12.48 15.28 21.58
C LEU A 109 11.03 15.42 21.07
N GLN A 110 10.15 16.03 21.87
CA GLN A 110 8.78 16.27 21.45
C GLN A 110 8.71 17.26 20.28
N GLN A 111 9.53 18.31 20.35
CA GLN A 111 9.65 19.28 19.27
C GLN A 111 10.26 18.66 18.01
N VAL A 112 11.31 17.83 18.15
CA VAL A 112 11.92 17.09 17.04
C VAL A 112 10.89 16.25 16.28
N ALA A 113 10.06 15.47 17.01
CA ALA A 113 9.02 14.67 16.38
C ALA A 113 7.95 15.53 15.70
N PHE A 114 7.54 16.63 16.35
CA PHE A 114 6.54 17.55 15.81
C PHE A 114 7.00 18.21 14.52
N GLU A 115 8.20 18.79 14.51
CA GLU A 115 8.75 19.49 13.34
C GLU A 115 8.95 18.55 12.16
N ALA A 116 9.50 17.37 12.41
CA ALA A 116 9.69 16.36 11.38
C ALA A 116 8.38 15.95 10.70
N ILE A 117 7.31 15.69 11.47
CA ILE A 117 6.01 15.32 10.90
C ILE A 117 5.29 16.52 10.26
N ARG A 118 5.41 17.72 10.86
CA ARG A 118 4.89 18.97 10.29
C ARG A 118 5.47 19.18 8.90
N ASP A 119 6.79 19.13 8.74
CA ASP A 119 7.46 19.40 7.47
C ASP A 119 7.03 18.41 6.37
N ILE A 120 6.87 17.13 6.72
CA ILE A 120 6.31 16.11 5.82
C ILE A 120 4.89 16.48 5.37
N ARG A 121 4.03 16.83 6.33
CA ARG A 121 2.62 17.14 6.07
C ARG A 121 2.45 18.41 5.26
N GLU A 122 3.14 19.49 5.62
CA GLU A 122 3.08 20.78 4.93
C GLU A 122 3.51 20.64 3.48
N ARG A 123 4.66 19.99 3.23
CA ARG A 123 5.14 19.75 1.86
C ARG A 123 4.15 18.90 1.06
N ALA A 124 3.51 17.91 1.68
CA ALA A 124 2.53 17.05 1.04
C ALA A 124 1.13 17.70 0.87
N GLY A 125 0.90 18.91 1.41
CA GLY A 125 -0.43 19.54 1.43
C GLY A 125 -1.45 18.81 2.31
N ALA A 126 -0.99 18.06 3.31
CA ALA A 126 -1.85 17.40 4.28
C ALA A 126 -2.33 18.39 5.36
N ALA A 127 -3.39 18.02 6.08
CA ALA A 127 -3.87 18.83 7.21
C ALA A 127 -2.75 19.04 8.25
N PRO A 128 -2.53 20.29 8.71
CA PRO A 128 -1.49 20.60 9.67
C PRO A 128 -1.73 19.88 11.00
N LEU A 129 -0.66 19.64 11.76
CA LEU A 129 -0.78 19.24 13.15
C LEU A 129 -1.34 20.41 13.97
N THR A 130 -2.24 20.12 14.89
CA THR A 130 -2.82 21.07 15.85
C THR A 130 -1.91 21.30 17.05
N GLY A 131 -0.99 20.37 17.33
CA GLY A 131 0.04 20.56 18.35
C GLY A 131 0.97 19.37 18.50
N ALA A 132 2.06 19.57 19.25
CA ALA A 132 3.10 18.56 19.44
C ALA A 132 2.60 17.28 20.14
N GLY A 133 1.52 17.36 20.93
CA GLY A 133 0.94 16.19 21.59
C GLY A 133 0.40 15.12 20.63
N GLU A 134 0.11 15.46 19.37
CA GLU A 134 -0.41 14.49 18.37
C GLU A 134 0.62 13.44 17.93
N VAL A 135 1.91 13.68 18.17
CA VAL A 135 3.00 12.81 17.72
C VAL A 135 3.79 12.21 18.88
N ILE A 136 3.24 12.24 20.10
CA ILE A 136 3.86 11.69 21.30
C ILE A 136 3.07 10.52 21.88
N GLY A 137 3.77 9.63 22.58
CA GLY A 137 3.23 8.44 23.21
C GLY A 137 2.78 7.39 22.18
N THR A 138 2.03 6.39 22.65
CA THR A 138 1.55 5.28 21.81
C THR A 138 0.62 5.77 20.69
N ALA A 139 -0.27 6.74 20.99
CA ALA A 139 -1.15 7.33 19.98
C ALA A 139 -0.36 8.12 18.94
N GLY A 140 0.63 8.90 19.36
CA GLY A 140 1.51 9.63 18.46
C GLY A 140 2.39 8.73 17.61
N LEU A 141 2.85 7.60 18.16
CA LEU A 141 3.57 6.59 17.39
C LEU A 141 2.72 6.06 16.24
N ALA A 142 1.43 5.79 16.49
CA ALA A 142 0.51 5.37 15.43
C ALA A 142 0.34 6.45 14.33
N VAL A 143 0.32 7.74 14.70
CA VAL A 143 0.32 8.85 13.74
C VAL A 143 1.61 8.85 12.91
N ILE A 144 2.79 8.78 13.55
CA ILE A 144 4.09 8.74 12.87
C ILE A 144 4.17 7.55 11.89
N ARG A 145 3.78 6.34 12.34
CA ARG A 145 3.78 5.13 11.49
C ARG A 145 2.83 5.27 10.31
N LYS A 146 1.66 5.92 10.49
CA LYS A 146 0.71 6.22 9.41
C LYS A 146 1.29 7.21 8.41
N GLU A 147 1.95 8.27 8.87
CA GLU A 147 2.64 9.22 7.98
C GLU A 147 3.76 8.53 7.20
N ARG A 148 4.59 7.71 7.86
CA ARG A 148 5.63 6.91 7.21
C ARG A 148 5.07 6.03 6.10
N ARG A 149 3.96 5.32 6.37
CA ARG A 149 3.30 4.46 5.38
C ARG A 149 2.80 5.23 4.16
N LYS A 150 2.27 6.44 4.34
CA LYS A 150 1.79 7.29 3.23
C LYS A 150 2.95 7.83 2.41
N GLU A 151 3.93 8.43 3.09
CA GLU A 151 5.07 9.11 2.47
C GLU A 151 5.95 8.14 1.68
N LEU A 152 6.29 7.00 2.28
CA LEU A 152 7.18 5.98 1.70
C LEU A 152 6.44 4.84 0.98
N ALA A 153 5.16 5.04 0.64
CA ALA A 153 4.39 4.07 -0.14
C ALA A 153 5.10 3.75 -1.47
N PHE A 154 5.20 2.46 -1.80
CA PHE A 154 5.88 1.95 -3.00
C PHE A 154 7.39 2.25 -3.06
N GLU A 155 8.05 2.41 -1.91
CA GLU A 155 9.51 2.61 -1.80
C GLU A 155 10.20 1.44 -1.05
N HIS A 156 9.63 0.24 -1.12
CA HIS A 156 10.17 -0.97 -0.48
C HIS A 156 10.32 -0.91 1.05
N LYS A 157 9.64 0.00 1.76
CA LYS A 157 9.78 0.15 3.22
C LYS A 157 8.78 -0.68 4.04
N ILE A 158 7.51 -0.75 3.60
CA ILE A 158 6.41 -1.24 4.44
C ILE A 158 6.61 -2.66 4.99
N LEU A 159 7.19 -3.58 4.20
CA LEU A 159 7.45 -4.94 4.67
C LEU A 159 8.48 -4.96 5.80
N TRP A 160 9.52 -4.14 5.72
CA TRP A 160 10.52 -4.00 6.78
C TRP A 160 9.97 -3.28 7.99
N ASP A 161 9.11 -2.28 7.78
CA ASP A 161 8.47 -1.54 8.86
C ASP A 161 7.56 -2.44 9.71
N ILE A 162 6.64 -3.20 9.10
CA ILE A 162 5.78 -4.13 9.86
C ILE A 162 6.58 -5.28 10.51
N ARG A 163 7.76 -5.61 9.96
CA ARG A 163 8.68 -6.58 10.56
C ARG A 163 9.32 -6.06 11.83
N ARG A 164 9.94 -4.87 11.77
CA ARG A 164 10.64 -4.28 12.92
C ARG A 164 9.67 -3.81 14.01
N TRP A 165 8.46 -3.38 13.63
CA TRP A 165 7.39 -3.07 14.58
C TRP A 165 6.75 -4.30 15.22
N ARG A 166 7.11 -5.49 14.74
CA ARG A 166 6.52 -6.76 15.17
C ARG A 166 5.00 -6.81 15.01
N THR A 167 4.47 -6.27 13.91
CA THR A 167 3.03 -6.21 13.67
C THR A 167 2.52 -7.07 12.52
N GLN A 168 3.39 -7.66 11.68
CA GLN A 168 2.95 -8.36 10.45
C GLN A 168 1.95 -9.52 10.69
N HIS A 169 2.05 -10.18 11.85
CA HIS A 169 1.24 -11.34 12.24
C HIS A 169 -0.01 -10.98 13.04
N SER A 170 0.01 -9.84 13.73
CA SER A 170 -0.98 -9.44 14.74
C SER A 170 -1.92 -8.33 14.26
N ASP A 171 -1.40 -7.37 13.50
CA ASP A 171 -2.19 -6.23 13.05
C ASP A 171 -3.16 -6.65 11.94
N MET A 172 -4.29 -5.96 11.88
CA MET A 172 -5.24 -6.11 10.80
C MET A 172 -4.63 -5.60 9.49
N LEU A 173 -4.45 -6.51 8.52
CA LEU A 173 -3.94 -6.21 7.19
C LEU A 173 -5.09 -6.28 6.18
N ASN A 174 -5.41 -5.14 5.56
CA ASN A 174 -6.51 -5.01 4.61
C ASN A 174 -7.88 -5.43 5.18
N GLY A 175 -8.09 -5.24 6.48
CA GLY A 175 -9.36 -5.60 7.13
C GLY A 175 -9.49 -7.07 7.54
N PHE A 176 -8.39 -7.83 7.53
CA PHE A 176 -8.32 -9.22 7.97
C PHE A 176 -7.11 -9.43 8.88
N THR A 177 -7.21 -10.37 9.82
CA THR A 177 -6.04 -10.88 10.54
C THR A 177 -5.41 -12.05 9.76
N GLN A 178 -4.22 -12.50 10.19
CA GLN A 178 -3.63 -13.72 9.63
C GLN A 178 -4.49 -14.96 9.89
N SER A 179 -5.17 -15.04 11.05
CA SER A 179 -6.07 -16.15 11.38
C SER A 179 -7.32 -16.21 10.50
N ASP A 180 -7.80 -15.07 10.00
CA ASP A 180 -8.97 -15.00 9.11
C ASP A 180 -8.64 -15.39 7.65
N GLY A 181 -7.35 -15.61 7.35
CA GLY A 181 -6.84 -15.73 5.99
C GLY A 181 -6.75 -14.36 5.34
N ALA A 182 -5.66 -13.64 5.56
CA ALA A 182 -5.51 -12.27 5.09
C ALA A 182 -5.58 -12.20 3.56
N PHE A 183 -6.65 -11.58 3.04
CA PHE A 183 -6.85 -11.36 1.60
C PHE A 183 -6.44 -9.94 1.20
N TYR A 184 -6.04 -9.78 -0.05
CA TYR A 184 -5.97 -8.45 -0.64
C TYR A 184 -7.38 -7.88 -0.86
N LYS A 185 -7.51 -6.57 -0.69
CA LYS A 185 -8.72 -5.82 -1.04
C LYS A 185 -8.42 -4.88 -2.20
N GLY A 186 -9.41 -4.73 -3.07
CA GLY A 186 -9.43 -3.74 -4.13
C GLY A 186 -10.45 -2.64 -3.84
N LEU A 187 -10.24 -1.49 -4.50
CA LEU A 187 -11.21 -0.41 -4.57
C LEU A 187 -11.42 -0.13 -6.06
N TYR A 188 -12.62 -0.38 -6.55
CA TYR A 188 -12.88 -0.45 -7.98
C TYR A 188 -13.74 0.72 -8.43
N PRO A 189 -13.31 1.49 -9.45
CA PRO A 189 -14.16 2.48 -10.09
C PRO A 189 -15.15 1.80 -11.05
N PHE A 190 -16.43 2.11 -10.90
CA PHE A 190 -17.49 1.67 -11.79
C PHE A 190 -18.19 2.86 -12.43
N TYR A 191 -18.53 2.74 -13.71
CA TYR A 191 -19.39 3.70 -14.39
C TYR A 191 -20.84 3.20 -14.39
N SER A 192 -21.76 4.04 -13.94
CA SER A 192 -23.20 3.76 -14.01
C SER A 192 -23.79 4.42 -15.26
N THR A 193 -24.22 3.60 -16.23
CA THR A 193 -24.91 4.10 -17.43
C THR A 193 -26.23 4.78 -17.09
N THR A 194 -26.96 4.31 -16.08
CA THR A 194 -28.23 4.93 -15.63
C THR A 194 -28.06 6.35 -15.12
N THR A 195 -27.00 6.61 -14.34
CA THR A 195 -26.80 7.92 -13.68
C THR A 195 -25.79 8.81 -14.38
N GLY A 196 -25.01 8.26 -15.31
CA GLY A 196 -23.90 8.94 -15.98
C GLY A 196 -22.72 9.26 -15.05
N LYS A 197 -22.64 8.64 -13.86
CA LYS A 197 -21.63 8.95 -12.83
C LYS A 197 -20.75 7.74 -12.51
N TYR A 198 -19.54 8.04 -12.04
CA TYR A 198 -18.67 7.04 -11.43
C TYR A 198 -18.99 6.86 -9.95
N PHE A 199 -18.89 5.62 -9.47
CA PHE A 199 -18.91 5.29 -8.05
C PHE A 199 -17.80 4.28 -7.75
N PHE A 200 -17.39 4.21 -6.48
CA PHE A 200 -16.41 3.24 -6.03
C PHE A 200 -17.07 2.15 -5.19
N ASP A 201 -16.59 0.93 -5.35
CA ASP A 201 -16.95 -0.18 -4.46
C ASP A 201 -15.69 -0.91 -4.00
N ALA A 202 -15.68 -1.32 -2.74
CA ALA A 202 -14.54 -2.00 -2.14
C ALA A 202 -14.89 -3.46 -1.88
N GLY A 203 -13.93 -4.35 -2.12
CA GLY A 203 -14.14 -5.78 -1.92
C GLY A 203 -12.83 -6.54 -1.93
N LEU A 204 -12.94 -7.86 -1.96
CA LEU A 204 -11.76 -8.71 -2.16
C LEU A 204 -11.15 -8.40 -3.53
N GLU A 205 -9.83 -8.47 -3.61
CA GLU A 205 -9.12 -8.48 -4.89
C GLU A 205 -9.66 -9.62 -5.77
N GLU A 206 -9.84 -9.39 -7.07
CA GLU A 206 -10.58 -10.31 -7.95
C GLU A 206 -9.95 -11.71 -8.05
N SER A 207 -8.62 -11.83 -7.99
CA SER A 207 -7.93 -13.12 -7.94
C SER A 207 -8.08 -13.85 -6.60
N ARG A 208 -8.69 -13.20 -5.59
CA ARG A 208 -8.88 -13.70 -4.22
C ARG A 208 -7.58 -14.22 -3.62
N LYS A 209 -6.47 -13.56 -3.92
CA LYS A 209 -5.16 -13.97 -3.40
C LYS A 209 -5.13 -13.80 -1.89
N ARG A 210 -4.78 -14.90 -1.21
CA ARG A 210 -4.41 -14.91 0.20
C ARG A 210 -2.93 -14.63 0.32
N PHE A 211 -2.54 -13.93 1.38
CA PHE A 211 -1.16 -13.81 1.78
C PHE A 211 -1.01 -14.28 3.22
N ARG A 212 0.19 -14.75 3.55
CA ARG A 212 0.58 -15.21 4.87
C ARG A 212 1.79 -14.40 5.31
N LEU A 213 1.69 -13.81 6.50
CA LEU A 213 2.73 -13.05 7.19
C LEU A 213 2.72 -13.45 8.67
N ILE A 214 3.08 -14.70 8.96
CA ILE A 214 3.11 -15.27 10.31
C ILE A 214 4.40 -14.90 11.06
N GLU A 215 4.48 -15.26 12.34
CA GLU A 215 5.67 -15.00 13.18
C GLU A 215 6.95 -15.61 12.61
N GLN A 216 6.91 -16.82 12.06
CA GLN A 216 8.07 -17.49 11.45
C GLN A 216 8.60 -16.75 10.20
N GLU A 217 7.86 -15.77 9.67
CA GLU A 217 8.24 -14.99 8.47
C GLU A 217 8.87 -13.64 8.82
N TYR A 218 9.15 -13.39 10.10
CA TYR A 218 10.01 -12.27 10.51
C TYR A 218 11.45 -12.44 10.04
N TYR A 219 11.91 -13.68 9.95
CA TYR A 219 13.24 -14.04 9.48
C TYR A 219 13.15 -14.87 8.21
N LEU A 220 14.03 -14.59 7.26
CA LEU A 220 14.15 -15.37 6.03
C LEU A 220 14.86 -16.68 6.35
N ALA A 221 14.35 -17.79 5.83
CA ALA A 221 15.00 -19.09 5.96
C ALA A 221 16.41 -19.03 5.39
N ILE A 222 17.38 -19.61 6.09
CA ILE A 222 18.68 -19.89 5.50
C ILE A 222 18.47 -21.05 4.51
N PRO A 223 18.95 -20.98 3.26
CA PRO A 223 18.79 -22.10 2.32
C PRO A 223 19.33 -23.40 2.93
N ALA A 224 18.55 -24.48 2.88
CA ALA A 224 18.88 -25.72 3.59
C ALA A 224 20.24 -26.32 3.15
N ALA A 225 20.60 -26.14 1.89
CA ALA A 225 21.90 -26.55 1.37
C ALA A 225 23.08 -25.76 1.98
N GLU A 226 22.86 -24.55 2.48
CA GLU A 226 23.90 -23.77 3.18
C GLU A 226 24.03 -24.23 4.63
N VAL A 227 22.90 -24.47 5.32
CA VAL A 227 22.86 -25.06 6.68
C VAL A 227 23.63 -26.38 6.70
N ALA A 228 23.37 -27.26 5.72
CA ALA A 228 24.01 -28.57 5.62
C ALA A 228 25.55 -28.52 5.41
N LYS A 229 26.12 -27.38 5.01
CA LYS A 229 27.58 -27.26 4.82
C LYS A 229 28.35 -27.14 6.13
N SER A 230 27.70 -26.82 7.24
CA SER A 230 28.38 -26.56 8.51
C SER A 230 27.59 -27.09 9.69
N PRO A 231 28.20 -27.93 10.57
CA PRO A 231 27.53 -28.43 11.77
C PRO A 231 27.29 -27.35 12.84
N VAL A 232 27.80 -26.13 12.66
CA VAL A 232 27.59 -24.99 13.57
C VAL A 232 26.65 -23.91 13.00
N LEU A 233 26.07 -24.15 11.82
CA LEU A 233 25.09 -23.26 11.23
C LEU A 233 23.69 -23.81 11.50
N ASP A 234 23.00 -23.21 12.46
CA ASP A 234 21.61 -23.54 12.77
C ASP A 234 20.63 -22.80 11.85
N GLN A 235 19.44 -23.39 11.69
CA GLN A 235 18.34 -22.75 10.99
C GLN A 235 17.69 -21.65 11.84
N GLN A 236 17.01 -20.69 11.19
CA GLN A 236 16.15 -19.72 11.87
C GLN A 236 15.03 -20.41 12.67
N PRO A 237 14.60 -19.84 13.82
CA PRO A 237 13.59 -20.44 14.67
C PRO A 237 12.31 -20.85 13.92
N GLY A 238 11.87 -22.10 14.12
CA GLY A 238 10.63 -22.64 13.57
C GLY A 238 10.70 -23.08 12.09
N ARG A 239 11.90 -23.41 11.57
CA ARG A 239 12.12 -23.92 10.22
C ARG A 239 13.07 -25.12 10.19
#